data_AF-A0A6P0RS95-F1
#
_entry.id   AF-A0A6P0RS95-F1
#
_cell.length_a   1.000
_cell.length_b   1.000
_cell.length_c   1.000
_cell.angle_alpha   90.00
_cell.angle_beta   90.00
_cell.angle_gamma   90.00
#
_symmetry.space_group_name_H-M   'P 1'
#
loop_
_entity.id
_entity.type
_entity.pdbx_description
1 polymer ?
#
loop_
_entity_poly.entity_id
_entity_poly.type
_entity_poly.pdbx_seq_one_letter_code
_entity_poly.pdbx_strand_id
1 'polypeptide(L)'
;MPKLLLFRDWECYVGSFGVPGAEFEPNLLSLFWLSNGSFHQFNLGYKPGEPPMKNWQVSDWEKEIDRLFIAGYQTVDENKRREIYGEFQQIVAEQLPVFFLVNPLSLEAVRNHIDNLKFSAIGGAFWNINELKIQEN
;
A
#
# COMPACT_ATOMS: atom_id res chain seq x y z
N MET A 1 -25.41 -3.51 -18.14
CA MET A 1 -25.17 -2.34 -17.25
C MET A 1 -23.68 -2.15 -17.13
N PRO A 2 -23.14 -0.93 -17.13
CA PRO A 2 -21.69 -0.74 -17.05
C PRO A 2 -21.23 -1.01 -15.60
N LYS A 3 -20.62 -2.18 -15.38
CA LYS A 3 -19.90 -2.49 -14.14
C LYS A 3 -18.73 -1.52 -14.00
N LEU A 4 -18.72 -0.71 -12.95
CA LEU A 4 -17.80 0.41 -12.79
C LEU A 4 -17.36 0.54 -11.33
N LEU A 5 -16.05 0.69 -11.11
CA LEU A 5 -15.44 0.86 -9.79
C LEU A 5 -16.09 2.00 -8.98
N LEU A 6 -16.34 3.14 -9.63
CA LEU A 6 -16.97 4.31 -9.00
C LEU A 6 -18.37 4.03 -8.45
N PHE A 7 -19.13 3.18 -9.14
CA PHE A 7 -20.50 2.85 -8.75
C PHE A 7 -20.57 1.62 -7.84
N ARG A 8 -19.42 1.00 -7.52
CA ARG A 8 -19.32 -0.24 -6.72
C ARG A 8 -20.19 -1.37 -7.28
N ASP A 9 -20.40 -1.36 -8.59
CA ASP A 9 -21.14 -2.39 -9.32
C ASP A 9 -20.13 -3.36 -9.96
N TRP A 10 -19.58 -4.26 -9.13
CA TRP A 10 -18.61 -5.26 -9.54
C TRP A 10 -18.67 -6.49 -8.64
N GLU A 11 -18.35 -7.66 -9.21
CA GLU A 11 -18.20 -8.92 -8.46
C GLU A 11 -16.76 -9.12 -7.97
N CYS A 12 -15.80 -8.61 -8.76
CA CYS A 12 -14.39 -8.59 -8.44
C CYS A 12 -13.73 -7.40 -9.14
N TYR A 13 -12.76 -6.78 -8.48
CA TYR A 13 -11.89 -5.74 -9.04
C TYR A 13 -10.43 -6.19 -8.90
N VAL A 14 -9.71 -6.19 -10.03
CA VAL A 14 -8.26 -6.36 -10.05
C VAL A 14 -7.64 -4.99 -10.22
N GLY A 15 -6.84 -4.60 -9.24
CA GLY A 15 -6.20 -3.29 -9.19
C GLY A 15 -4.73 -3.39 -8.81
N SER A 16 -4.01 -2.31 -9.04
CA SER A 16 -2.68 -2.09 -8.48
C SER A 16 -2.77 -0.90 -7.53
N PHE A 17 -2.19 -1.04 -6.35
CA PHE A 17 -2.06 0.04 -5.39
C PHE A 17 -0.62 0.07 -4.89
N GLY A 18 -0.04 1.26 -4.84
CA GLY A 18 1.31 1.49 -4.35
C GLY A 18 1.39 2.92 -3.85
N VAL A 19 2.11 3.12 -2.75
CA VAL A 19 2.36 4.42 -2.16
C VAL A 19 3.87 4.60 -2.14
N PRO A 20 4.43 5.61 -2.83
CA PRO A 20 5.87 5.82 -2.84
C PRO A 20 6.43 5.91 -1.41
N GLY A 21 7.41 5.07 -1.08
CA GLY A 21 8.07 5.02 0.22
C GLY A 21 7.42 4.07 1.23
N ALA A 22 6.27 3.47 0.91
CA ALA A 22 5.64 2.47 1.78
C ALA A 22 6.46 1.18 1.92
N GLU A 23 7.44 0.98 1.04
CA GLU A 23 8.43 -0.09 1.14
C GLU A 23 9.35 0.07 2.37
N PHE A 24 9.47 1.29 2.89
CA PHE A 24 10.28 1.63 4.07
C PHE A 24 9.44 2.09 5.26
N GLU A 25 8.35 2.83 5.01
CA GLU A 25 7.44 3.31 6.05
C GLU A 25 6.04 2.69 5.87
N PRO A 26 5.74 1.57 6.55
CA PRO A 26 4.47 0.85 6.37
C PRO A 26 3.24 1.70 6.71
N ASN A 27 3.36 2.72 7.56
CA ASN A 27 2.21 3.57 7.90
C ASN A 27 1.71 4.39 6.72
N LEU A 28 2.53 4.60 5.68
CA LEU A 28 2.08 5.26 4.46
C LEU A 28 0.94 4.48 3.77
N LEU A 29 0.72 3.20 4.09
CA LEU A 29 -0.41 2.41 3.60
C LEU A 29 -1.72 2.61 4.39
N SER A 30 -1.72 3.45 5.44
CA SER A 30 -2.90 3.73 6.27
C SER A 30 -4.11 4.23 5.48
N LEU A 31 -3.92 4.98 4.39
CA LEU A 31 -5.04 5.42 3.54
C LEU A 31 -5.84 4.27 2.94
N PHE A 32 -5.24 3.09 2.79
CA PHE A 32 -5.89 1.89 2.27
C PHE A 32 -6.44 1.02 3.41
N TRP A 33 -5.64 0.80 4.45
CA TRP A 33 -5.94 -0.18 5.48
C TRP A 33 -6.83 0.33 6.61
N LEU A 34 -6.81 1.63 6.91
CA LEU A 34 -7.72 2.17 7.91
C LEU A 34 -9.16 2.10 7.40
N SER A 35 -10.09 1.73 8.26
CA SER A 35 -11.53 1.65 7.96
C SER A 35 -12.11 3.01 7.51
N ASN A 36 -11.48 4.10 7.93
CA ASN A 36 -11.79 5.47 7.53
C ASN A 36 -10.77 6.07 6.54
N GLY A 37 -9.89 5.24 5.97
CA GLY A 37 -8.85 5.64 5.04
C GLY A 37 -9.45 6.24 3.76
N SER A 38 -8.78 7.26 3.21
CA SER A 38 -9.25 7.97 2.02
C SER A 38 -9.30 7.10 0.75
N PHE A 39 -8.64 5.95 0.76
CA PHE A 39 -8.59 4.99 -0.33
C PHE A 39 -8.94 3.56 0.13
N HIS A 40 -9.75 3.40 1.18
CA HIS A 40 -10.23 2.11 1.62
C HIS A 40 -11.07 1.39 0.54
N GLN A 41 -10.89 0.07 0.37
CA GLN A 41 -11.46 -0.68 -0.77
C GLN A 41 -12.37 -1.86 -0.41
N PHE A 42 -12.45 -2.28 0.85
CA PHE A 42 -13.30 -3.39 1.31
C PHE A 42 -14.29 -2.90 2.37
N ASN A 43 -15.26 -3.75 2.74
CA ASN A 43 -16.35 -3.43 3.68
C ASN A 43 -16.89 -1.98 3.57
N LEU A 44 -17.16 -1.51 2.35
CA LEU A 44 -17.36 -0.09 2.11
C LEU A 44 -18.73 0.39 2.61
N GLY A 45 -18.71 1.31 3.58
CA GLY A 45 -19.90 2.01 4.07
C GLY A 45 -20.52 2.96 3.06
N TYR A 46 -21.57 3.69 3.48
CA TYR A 46 -22.25 4.66 2.63
C TYR A 46 -21.33 5.83 2.21
N LYS A 47 -21.53 6.40 1.02
CA LYS A 47 -20.79 7.61 0.61
C LYS A 47 -21.46 8.88 1.15
N PRO A 48 -20.73 10.00 1.28
CA PRO A 48 -21.36 11.30 1.55
C PRO A 48 -22.47 11.60 0.53
N GLY A 49 -23.68 11.82 1.03
CA GLY A 49 -24.88 12.07 0.20
C GLY A 49 -25.71 10.83 -0.14
N GLU A 50 -25.25 9.62 0.18
CA GLU A 50 -26.05 8.39 0.07
C GLU A 50 -26.76 8.08 1.40
N PRO A 51 -27.93 7.39 1.38
CA PRO A 51 -28.56 6.93 2.61
C PRO A 51 -27.65 5.94 3.34
N PRO A 52 -27.66 5.92 4.69
CA PRO A 52 -26.89 4.95 5.46
C PRO A 52 -27.23 3.52 5.05
N MET A 53 -26.21 2.71 4.82
CA MET A 53 -26.38 1.29 4.51
C MET A 53 -26.88 0.56 5.76
N LYS A 54 -27.98 -0.17 5.62
CA LYS A 54 -28.62 -0.86 6.75
C LYS A 54 -27.67 -1.88 7.35
N ASN A 55 -27.48 -1.83 8.67
CA ASN A 55 -26.64 -2.74 9.46
C ASN A 55 -25.14 -2.75 9.08
N TRP A 56 -24.66 -1.79 8.29
CA TRP A 56 -23.24 -1.68 8.02
C TRP A 56 -22.47 -1.25 9.28
N GLN A 57 -21.36 -1.93 9.55
CA GLN A 57 -20.44 -1.64 10.64
C GLN A 57 -19.02 -2.02 10.20
N VAL A 58 -18.03 -1.29 10.72
CA VAL A 58 -16.63 -1.70 10.64
C VAL A 58 -16.46 -3.00 11.43
N SER A 59 -15.88 -4.02 10.80
CA SER A 59 -15.67 -5.33 11.43
C SER A 59 -14.67 -5.23 12.58
N ASP A 60 -14.72 -6.16 13.54
CA ASP A 60 -13.82 -6.10 14.69
C ASP A 60 -12.34 -6.28 14.30
N TRP A 61 -12.06 -7.09 13.27
CA TRP A 61 -10.71 -7.24 12.73
C TRP A 61 -10.22 -5.96 12.02
N GLU A 62 -11.11 -5.18 11.41
CA GLU A 62 -10.76 -3.90 10.79
C GLU A 62 -10.44 -2.85 11.85
N LYS A 63 -11.21 -2.80 12.95
CA LYS A 63 -10.90 -1.95 14.10
C LYS A 63 -9.54 -2.32 14.73
N GLU A 64 -9.20 -3.60 14.70
CA GLU A 64 -7.90 -4.06 15.18
C GLU A 64 -6.77 -3.61 14.24
N ILE A 65 -6.96 -3.67 12.92
CA ILE A 65 -6.04 -3.05 11.97
C ILE A 65 -5.92 -1.54 12.22
N ASP A 66 -7.03 -0.83 12.47
CA ASP A 66 -7.00 0.61 12.81
C ASP A 66 -6.12 0.86 14.04
N ARG A 67 -6.31 0.06 15.10
CA ARG A 67 -5.52 0.11 16.33
C ARG A 67 -4.03 -0.12 16.05
N LEU A 68 -3.70 -1.13 15.25
CA LEU A 68 -2.32 -1.50 14.92
C LEU A 68 -1.63 -0.41 14.08
N PHE A 69 -2.31 0.20 13.10
CA PHE A 69 -1.74 1.31 12.33
C PHE A 69 -1.50 2.55 13.19
N ILE A 70 -2.41 2.88 14.12
CA ILE A 70 -2.20 3.97 15.08
C ILE A 70 -1.00 3.66 16.00
N ALA A 71 -0.92 2.43 16.52
CA ALA A 71 0.19 2.00 17.38
C ALA A 71 1.53 2.02 16.63
N GLY A 72 1.55 1.56 15.37
CA GLY A 72 2.73 1.54 14.51
C GLY A 72 3.25 2.95 14.22
N TYR A 73 2.35 3.93 14.05
CA TYR A 73 2.71 5.35 13.90
C TYR A 73 3.41 5.91 15.15
N GLN A 74 2.92 5.52 16.33
CA GLN A 74 3.39 6.05 17.62
C GLN A 74 4.65 5.33 18.15
N THR A 75 5.06 4.23 17.52
CA THR A 75 6.18 3.39 18.00
C THR A 75 7.48 3.76 17.29
N VAL A 76 8.46 4.25 18.05
CA VAL A 76 9.81 4.60 17.55
C VAL A 76 10.74 3.39 17.48
N ASP A 77 10.60 2.44 18.41
CA ASP A 77 11.42 1.23 18.44
C ASP A 77 11.09 0.32 17.24
N GLU A 78 12.07 0.12 16.36
CA GLU A 78 11.88 -0.62 15.11
C GLU A 78 11.48 -2.08 15.32
N ASN A 79 11.97 -2.72 16.40
CA ASN A 79 11.65 -4.12 16.67
C ASN A 79 10.20 -4.27 17.11
N LYS A 80 9.74 -3.40 18.00
CA LYS A 80 8.32 -3.34 18.41
C LYS A 80 7.43 -2.96 17.24
N ARG A 81 7.86 -2.02 16.40
CA ARG A 81 7.09 -1.60 15.22
C ARG A 81 6.95 -2.73 14.20
N ARG A 82 7.99 -3.54 14.04
CA ARG A 82 7.95 -4.76 13.21
C ARG A 82 6.97 -5.80 13.76
N GLU A 83 6.89 -5.99 15.07
CA GLU A 83 5.89 -6.89 15.69
C GLU A 83 4.46 -6.41 15.40
N ILE A 84 4.19 -5.11 15.59
CA ILE A 84 2.87 -4.49 15.31
C ILE A 84 2.43 -4.71 13.86
N TYR A 85 3.30 -4.41 12.88
CA TYR A 85 2.95 -4.63 11.48
C TYR A 85 2.91 -6.12 11.10
N GLY A 86 3.61 -6.97 11.84
CA GLY A 86 3.49 -8.43 11.71
C GLY A 86 2.11 -8.95 12.12
N GLU A 87 1.55 -8.46 13.22
CA GLU A 87 0.17 -8.78 13.64
C GLU A 87 -0.85 -8.33 12.59
N PHE A 88 -0.67 -7.13 12.02
CA PHE A 88 -1.49 -6.64 10.92
C PHE A 88 -1.44 -7.60 9.71
N GLN A 89 -0.24 -8.02 9.29
CA GLN A 89 -0.07 -8.95 8.17
C GLN A 89 -0.76 -10.28 8.45
N GLN A 90 -0.71 -10.78 9.68
CA GLN A 90 -1.41 -12.00 10.08
C GLN A 90 -2.93 -11.84 9.93
N ILE A 91 -3.51 -10.75 10.43
CA ILE A 91 -4.96 -10.49 10.31
C ILE A 91 -5.36 -10.45 8.83
N VAL A 92 -4.62 -9.75 7.99
CA VAL A 92 -4.91 -9.67 6.55
C VAL A 92 -4.84 -11.05 5.88
N ALA A 93 -3.86 -11.88 6.26
CA ALA A 93 -3.72 -13.24 5.74
C ALA A 93 -4.87 -14.18 6.19
N GLU A 94 -5.42 -13.96 7.38
CA GLU A 94 -6.54 -14.75 7.92
C GLU A 94 -7.90 -14.29 7.36
N GLN A 95 -8.11 -12.98 7.22
CA GLN A 95 -9.40 -12.41 6.79
C GLN A 95 -9.52 -12.32 5.26
N LEU A 96 -8.40 -12.32 4.54
CA LEU A 96 -8.33 -12.27 3.07
C LEU A 96 -9.22 -11.19 2.42
N PRO A 97 -9.22 -9.93 2.89
CA PRO A 97 -10.03 -8.87 2.28
C PRO A 97 -9.54 -8.51 0.86
N VAL A 98 -8.28 -8.84 0.55
CA VAL A 98 -7.66 -8.70 -0.77
C VAL A 98 -6.79 -9.91 -1.07
N PHE A 99 -6.68 -10.26 -2.35
CA PHE A 99 -5.80 -11.33 -2.82
C PHE A 99 -4.53 -10.73 -3.42
N PHE A 100 -3.39 -10.94 -2.77
CA PHE A 100 -2.09 -10.52 -3.30
C PHE A 100 -1.68 -11.45 -4.44
N LEU A 101 -1.50 -10.89 -5.64
CA LEU A 101 -1.21 -11.67 -6.85
C LEU A 101 0.29 -11.82 -7.12
N VAL A 102 1.01 -10.69 -7.14
CA VAL A 102 2.42 -10.65 -7.55
C VAL A 102 3.18 -9.57 -6.80
N ASN A 103 4.47 -9.82 -6.56
CA ASN A 103 5.44 -8.77 -6.29
C ASN A 103 6.03 -8.33 -7.64
N PRO A 104 5.92 -7.05 -8.04
CA PRO A 104 6.38 -6.61 -9.35
C PRO A 104 7.90 -6.73 -9.47
N LEU A 105 8.37 -7.12 -10.65
CA LEU A 105 9.79 -7.04 -11.00
C LEU A 105 10.13 -5.62 -11.45
N SER A 106 11.33 -5.15 -11.10
CA SER A 106 11.85 -3.86 -11.57
C SER A 106 12.93 -4.09 -12.64
N LEU A 107 12.81 -3.37 -13.76
CA LEU A 107 13.72 -3.41 -14.89
C LEU A 107 13.89 -2.00 -15.44
N GLU A 108 15.14 -1.56 -15.56
CA GLU A 108 15.46 -0.23 -16.08
C GLU A 108 16.54 -0.30 -17.15
N ALA A 109 16.38 0.52 -18.19
CA ALA A 109 17.33 0.66 -19.28
C ALA A 109 17.96 2.06 -19.22
N VAL A 110 19.29 2.09 -19.17
CA VAL A 110 20.07 3.34 -19.11
C VAL A 110 21.06 3.41 -20.26
N ARG A 111 21.47 4.64 -20.62
CA ARG A 111 22.49 4.85 -21.64
C ARG A 111 23.83 4.29 -21.16
N ASN A 112 24.57 3.66 -22.07
CA ASN A 112 25.87 3.03 -21.78
C ASN A 112 26.99 4.03 -21.39
N HIS A 113 26.83 5.33 -21.63
CA HIS A 113 27.78 6.36 -21.24
C HIS A 113 27.58 6.87 -19.80
N ILE A 114 26.57 6.36 -19.08
CA ILE A 114 26.37 6.64 -17.66
C ILE A 114 27.19 5.65 -16.86
N ASP A 115 28.20 6.16 -16.16
CA ASP A 115 29.11 5.37 -15.34
C ASP A 115 28.72 5.42 -13.86
N ASN A 116 29.15 4.39 -13.12
CA ASN A 116 28.88 4.19 -11.69
C ASN A 116 27.38 4.08 -11.35
N LEU A 117 26.56 3.62 -12.30
CA LEU A 117 25.15 3.34 -12.06
C LEU A 117 24.96 2.12 -11.16
N LYS A 118 24.17 2.28 -10.10
CA LYS A 118 23.81 1.22 -9.17
C LYS A 118 22.31 1.01 -9.22
N PHE A 119 21.86 -0.12 -9.78
CA PHE A 119 20.44 -0.44 -9.82
C PHE A 119 19.88 -0.70 -8.40
N SER A 120 18.68 -0.19 -8.13
CA SER A 120 17.87 -0.52 -6.95
C SER A 120 16.43 -0.80 -7.37
N ALA A 121 15.85 -1.90 -6.89
CA ALA A 121 14.46 -2.22 -7.19
C ALA A 121 13.45 -1.20 -6.61
N ILE A 122 13.86 -0.44 -5.58
CA ILE A 122 13.02 0.57 -4.90
C ILE A 122 13.41 2.00 -5.33
N GLY A 123 14.71 2.29 -5.38
CA GLY A 123 15.24 3.62 -5.71
C GLY A 123 15.43 3.88 -7.21
N GLY A 124 15.18 2.87 -8.03
CA GLY A 124 15.37 2.88 -9.48
C GLY A 124 16.83 3.04 -9.92
N ALA A 125 17.05 3.52 -11.14
CA ALA A 125 18.40 3.74 -11.71
C ALA A 125 19.16 4.92 -11.11
N PHE A 126 18.46 5.88 -10.50
CA PHE A 126 19.02 7.20 -10.20
C PHE A 126 19.03 7.55 -8.70
N TRP A 127 18.77 6.61 -7.80
CA TRP A 127 18.88 6.88 -6.34
C TRP A 127 20.28 7.35 -5.94
N ASN A 128 21.32 6.92 -6.66
CA ASN A 128 22.71 7.34 -6.45
C ASN A 128 23.16 8.44 -7.42
N ILE A 129 22.26 9.34 -7.85
CA ILE A 129 22.55 10.38 -8.86
C ILE A 129 23.81 11.20 -8.57
N ASN A 130 24.10 11.47 -7.29
CA ASN A 130 25.28 12.23 -6.86
C ASN A 130 26.61 11.52 -7.12
N GLU A 131 26.57 10.21 -7.38
CA GLU A 131 27.75 9.39 -7.67
C GLU A 131 27.91 9.10 -9.17
N LEU A 132 26.92 9.44 -10.00
CA LEU A 132 26.91 9.14 -11.43
C LEU A 132 27.85 10.07 -12.19
N LYS A 133 28.43 9.54 -13.26
CA LYS A 133 29.27 10.31 -14.19
C LYS A 133 28.82 10.08 -15.62
N ILE A 134 28.93 11.12 -16.43
CA ILE A 134 28.77 11.03 -17.88
C ILE A 134 30.17 10.85 -18.46
N GLN A 135 30.40 9.76 -19.18
CA GLN A 135 31.60 9.61 -20.00
C GLN A 135 31.45 10.50 -21.23
N GLU A 136 32.34 11.48 -21.39
CA GLU A 136 32.45 12.21 -22.65
C GLU A 136 33.06 11.27 -23.69
N ASN A 137 32.40 11.15 -24.85
CA ASN A 137 32.89 10.34 -25.98
C ASN A 137 34.11 10.99 -26.64
#